data_AF-A0A556MPN9-F1
#
_entry.id   AF-A0A556MPN9-F1
#
_cell.length_a   1.000
_cell.length_b   1.000
_cell.length_c   1.000
_cell.angle_alpha   90.00
_cell.angle_beta   90.00
_cell.angle_gamma   90.00
#
_symmetry.space_group_name_H-M   'P 1'
#
loop_
_entity.id
_entity.type
_entity.pdbx_description
1 polymer ?
#
loop_
_entity_poly.entity_id
_entity_poly.type
_entity_poly.pdbx_seq_one_letter_code
_entity_poly.pdbx_strand_id
1 'polypeptide(L)'
;MLMLKTTIELQLERLRAPQPALNLVSACRIREGIIALSDEKIAGLANSFYQSDKKIAVFIPASGSGSRMFHFLFEFLDNPNESNSGYVERFLTHIEDFAFFYQFPTAIQRALRNRSMDLDAFVSFILNNKGYGLAHLPKGLIPFHKNGPFLLCPIQEHVVQGQLLNQNACSFHFTIQSKFQEYIQRQLEFLEGMTSKKFDVDFSVQNIETNAVAFDDNYQPILNPEGDLLTRPAGHGALLENFAQVDADLIFIKNIDNIQHYNHSEIAIETQRMLGGLFLEVQGKIEKLKAHFSEKAWNDFNEEYQLFHESANSLSQAEKLELLKRPLRICGMVQNEGQPGGGPFWVENNGEITKQIVEKAQINPKSDQVRVMIQSSHFNPVIMVCQGKNSDGSKIDLQAYKDEHAYFKVSKSHNGQSIHFVELPGLWNGSMAKWNTVFVEIPSQTFSPVKSILDLLDKAHQP
;
A
#
# COMPACT_ATOMS: atom_id res chain seq x y z
N MET A 1 -1.77 29.14 -14.48
CA MET A 1 -2.75 29.10 -15.59
C MET A 1 -2.24 28.34 -16.83
N LEU A 2 -1.00 28.54 -17.29
CA LEU A 2 -0.43 27.79 -18.42
C LEU A 2 -0.19 26.30 -18.08
N MET A 3 0.44 26.01 -16.93
CA MET A 3 0.68 24.64 -16.42
C MET A 3 -0.61 23.83 -16.21
N LEU A 4 -1.71 24.47 -15.79
CA LEU A 4 -2.99 23.80 -15.57
C LEU A 4 -3.68 23.44 -16.89
N LYS A 5 -3.58 24.30 -17.92
CA LYS A 5 -4.09 24.02 -19.26
C LYS A 5 -3.39 22.82 -19.90
N THR A 6 -2.05 22.75 -19.78
CA THR A 6 -1.26 21.63 -20.31
C THR A 6 -1.59 20.29 -19.62
N THR A 7 -1.89 20.29 -18.32
CA THR A 7 -2.30 19.08 -17.59
C THR A 7 -3.69 18.59 -18.02
N ILE A 8 -4.65 19.51 -18.22
CA ILE A 8 -6.01 19.16 -18.70
C ILE A 8 -5.94 18.60 -20.12
N GLU A 9 -5.18 19.24 -21.01
CA GLU A 9 -4.98 18.80 -22.39
C GLU A 9 -4.39 17.39 -22.43
N LEU A 10 -3.34 17.12 -21.65
CA LEU A 10 -2.73 15.79 -21.57
C LEU A 10 -3.69 14.72 -21.02
N GLN A 11 -4.46 15.02 -19.97
CA GLN A 11 -5.46 14.08 -19.44
C GLN A 11 -6.58 13.82 -20.45
N LEU A 12 -7.00 14.84 -21.19
CA LEU A 12 -8.01 14.74 -22.24
C LEU A 12 -7.51 13.89 -23.43
N GLU A 13 -6.27 14.09 -23.86
CA GLU A 13 -5.62 13.25 -24.87
C GLU A 13 -5.57 11.78 -24.43
N ARG A 14 -5.14 11.52 -23.19
CA ARG A 14 -5.11 10.17 -22.60
C ARG A 14 -6.49 9.53 -22.51
N LEU A 15 -7.54 10.29 -22.17
CA LEU A 15 -8.92 9.81 -22.13
C LEU A 15 -9.44 9.41 -23.52
N ARG A 16 -9.13 10.21 -24.54
CA ARG A 16 -9.55 9.99 -25.93
C ARG A 16 -8.76 8.87 -26.61
N ALA A 17 -7.50 8.67 -26.23
CA ALA A 17 -6.69 7.57 -26.74
C ALA A 17 -7.26 6.20 -26.31
N PRO A 18 -6.98 5.12 -27.07
CA PRO A 18 -7.23 3.75 -26.60
C PRO A 18 -6.60 3.50 -25.22
N GLN A 19 -7.22 2.65 -24.40
CA GLN A 19 -6.60 2.26 -23.12
C GLN A 19 -5.26 1.57 -23.44
N PRO A 20 -4.14 1.99 -22.81
CA PRO A 20 -2.89 1.27 -22.91
C PRO A 20 -3.09 -0.21 -22.59
N ALA A 21 -2.72 -1.07 -23.53
CA ALA A 21 -2.84 -2.51 -23.36
C ALA A 21 -1.64 -3.02 -22.56
N LEU A 22 -1.92 -3.77 -21.49
CA LEU A 22 -0.91 -4.56 -20.79
C LEU A 22 -0.74 -5.89 -21.50
N ASN A 23 0.50 -6.25 -21.81
CA ASN A 23 0.84 -7.55 -22.37
C ASN A 23 1.43 -8.46 -21.28
N LEU A 24 0.58 -9.25 -20.63
CA LEU A 24 1.01 -10.28 -19.69
C LEU A 24 1.58 -11.46 -20.46
N VAL A 25 2.83 -11.79 -20.16
CA VAL A 25 3.52 -12.98 -20.68
C VAL A 25 3.08 -14.21 -19.88
N SER A 26 3.14 -14.12 -18.55
CA SER A 26 2.74 -15.18 -17.63
C SER A 26 2.52 -14.65 -16.22
N ALA A 27 1.76 -15.39 -15.40
CA ALA A 27 1.67 -15.13 -13.97
C ALA A 27 2.96 -15.61 -13.28
N CYS A 28 3.47 -14.85 -12.32
CA CYS A 28 4.58 -15.33 -11.51
C CYS A 28 4.09 -16.36 -10.50
N ARG A 29 4.84 -17.45 -10.36
CA ARG A 29 4.60 -18.51 -9.37
C ARG A 29 5.90 -18.88 -8.67
N ILE A 30 5.82 -19.72 -7.65
CA ILE A 30 7.00 -20.27 -6.98
C ILE A 30 7.88 -20.95 -8.03
N ARG A 31 9.16 -20.56 -8.11
CA ARG A 31 10.15 -20.98 -9.14
C ARG A 31 9.88 -20.47 -10.56
N GLU A 32 8.87 -19.63 -10.74
CA GLU A 32 8.50 -18.98 -12.02
C GLU A 32 8.34 -17.46 -11.81
N GLY A 33 9.29 -16.83 -11.12
CA GLY A 33 9.33 -15.40 -10.82
C GLY A 33 9.07 -15.03 -9.36
N ILE A 34 8.57 -15.97 -8.54
CA ILE A 34 8.50 -15.86 -7.08
C ILE A 34 9.50 -16.85 -6.45
N ILE A 35 10.38 -16.36 -5.59
CA ILE A 35 11.27 -17.19 -4.80
C ILE A 35 10.58 -17.63 -3.50
N ALA A 36 10.88 -18.86 -3.06
CA ALA A 36 10.47 -19.37 -1.76
C ALA A 36 11.74 -19.69 -0.96
N LEU A 37 11.80 -19.24 0.29
CA LEU A 37 12.98 -19.37 1.14
C LEU A 37 12.76 -20.44 2.21
N SER A 38 13.84 -21.11 2.63
CA SER A 38 13.80 -22.00 3.80
C SER A 38 13.75 -21.20 5.11
N ASP A 39 13.23 -21.80 6.17
CA ASP A 39 13.17 -21.17 7.50
C ASP A 39 14.55 -20.72 8.01
N GLU A 40 15.59 -21.52 7.76
CA GLU A 40 16.97 -21.18 8.10
C GLU A 40 17.43 -19.91 7.36
N LYS A 41 17.12 -19.80 6.07
CA LYS A 41 17.46 -18.63 5.26
C LYS A 41 16.69 -17.40 5.74
N ILE A 42 15.41 -17.55 6.06
CA ILE A 42 14.56 -16.48 6.61
C ILE A 42 15.18 -15.95 7.91
N ALA A 43 15.51 -16.83 8.86
CA ALA A 43 16.13 -16.46 10.13
C ALA A 43 17.48 -15.77 9.93
N GLY A 44 18.32 -16.30 9.04
CA GLY A 44 19.63 -15.73 8.72
C GLY A 44 19.54 -14.31 8.13
N LEU A 45 18.62 -14.10 7.16
CA LEU A 45 18.38 -12.80 6.55
C LEU A 45 17.81 -11.80 7.56
N ALA A 46 16.83 -12.23 8.38
CA ALA A 46 16.24 -11.38 9.40
C ALA A 46 17.28 -10.91 10.43
N ASN A 47 18.15 -11.81 10.90
CA ASN A 47 19.23 -11.45 11.82
C ASN A 47 20.28 -10.53 11.17
N SER A 48 20.68 -10.82 9.93
CA SER A 48 21.62 -9.99 9.17
C SER A 48 21.13 -8.55 9.05
N PHE A 49 19.84 -8.37 8.71
CA PHE A 49 19.25 -7.05 8.60
C PHE A 49 19.13 -6.33 9.94
N TYR A 50 18.71 -7.04 10.99
CA TYR A 50 18.59 -6.48 12.33
C TYR A 50 19.92 -5.86 12.81
N GLN A 51 21.05 -6.45 12.42
CA GLN A 51 22.41 -5.99 12.72
C GLN A 51 22.95 -4.93 11.74
N SER A 52 22.23 -4.58 10.68
CA SER A 52 22.72 -3.63 9.68
C SER A 52 22.74 -2.19 10.20
N ASP A 53 23.69 -1.41 9.68
CA ASP A 53 23.90 0.01 9.97
C ASP A 53 23.12 0.94 9.02
N LYS A 54 22.29 0.37 8.14
CA LYS A 54 21.56 1.12 7.13
C LYS A 54 20.57 2.09 7.75
N LYS A 55 20.48 3.29 7.18
CA LYS A 55 19.42 4.25 7.51
C LYS A 55 18.13 3.75 6.88
N ILE A 56 17.11 3.51 7.71
CA ILE A 56 15.82 2.99 7.25
C ILE A 56 14.68 3.98 7.50
N ALA A 57 13.71 3.96 6.59
CA ALA A 57 12.44 4.66 6.75
C ALA A 57 11.29 3.69 6.47
N VAL A 58 10.22 3.76 7.25
CA VAL A 58 8.94 3.15 6.88
C VAL A 58 8.07 4.24 6.25
N PHE A 59 7.72 4.05 4.99
CA PHE A 59 6.79 4.88 4.24
C PHE A 59 5.40 4.27 4.28
N ILE A 60 4.46 4.98 4.90
CA ILE A 60 3.09 4.53 5.11
C ILE A 60 2.13 5.42 4.31
N PRO A 61 1.57 4.91 3.19
CA PRO A 61 0.54 5.61 2.44
C PRO A 61 -0.71 5.88 3.28
N ALA A 62 -1.32 7.05 3.09
CA ALA A 62 -2.57 7.44 3.70
C ALA A 62 -3.66 6.44 3.29
N SER A 63 -4.52 6.07 4.23
CA SER A 63 -5.80 5.46 3.87
C SER A 63 -6.80 6.58 3.58
N GLY A 64 -7.75 6.27 2.70
CA GLY A 64 -8.94 7.11 2.54
C GLY A 64 -9.72 7.25 3.86
N SER A 65 -10.82 8.01 3.81
CA SER A 65 -11.74 8.19 4.93
C SER A 65 -12.15 6.86 5.57
N GLY A 66 -12.25 6.83 6.90
CA GLY A 66 -12.78 5.72 7.69
C GLY A 66 -14.25 5.41 7.38
N SER A 67 -14.97 6.31 6.70
CA SER A 67 -16.37 6.11 6.31
C SER A 67 -16.63 4.79 5.58
N ARG A 68 -15.68 4.28 4.78
CA ARG A 68 -15.80 2.97 4.13
C ARG A 68 -15.85 1.81 5.12
N MET A 69 -15.14 1.91 6.26
CA MET A 69 -15.15 0.88 7.30
C MET A 69 -16.52 0.71 7.95
N PHE A 70 -17.34 1.77 7.90
CA PHE A 70 -18.67 1.81 8.48
C PHE A 70 -19.78 1.79 7.41
N HIS A 71 -19.47 1.41 6.17
CA HIS A 71 -20.44 1.50 5.05
C HIS A 71 -21.76 0.78 5.33
N PHE A 72 -21.70 -0.43 5.92
CA PHE A 72 -22.89 -1.20 6.28
C PHE A 72 -23.83 -0.48 7.27
N LEU A 73 -23.29 0.42 8.11
CA LEU A 73 -24.11 1.24 9.02
C LEU A 73 -24.85 2.34 8.26
N PHE A 74 -24.20 2.96 7.27
CA PHE A 74 -24.87 3.94 6.40
C PHE A 74 -25.95 3.28 5.55
N GLU A 75 -25.67 2.11 4.98
CA GLU A 75 -26.66 1.34 4.21
C GLU A 75 -27.85 0.91 5.07
N PHE A 76 -27.59 0.50 6.32
CA PHE A 76 -28.66 0.14 7.26
C PHE A 76 -29.56 1.34 7.59
N LEU A 77 -29.00 2.53 7.83
CA LEU A 77 -29.80 3.72 8.13
C LEU A 77 -30.67 4.18 6.95
N ASP A 78 -30.17 4.03 5.71
CA ASP A 78 -30.88 4.48 4.51
C ASP A 78 -31.93 3.46 4.05
N ASN A 79 -31.57 2.16 4.03
CA ASN A 79 -32.46 1.09 3.58
C ASN A 79 -32.17 -0.25 4.31
N PRO A 80 -32.78 -0.48 5.48
CA PRO A 80 -32.62 -1.73 6.23
C PRO A 80 -33.04 -2.96 5.41
N ASN A 81 -32.20 -3.98 5.37
CA ASN A 81 -32.47 -5.29 4.77
C ASN A 81 -31.83 -6.42 5.58
N GLU A 82 -32.12 -7.68 5.25
CA GLU A 82 -31.63 -8.84 6.01
C GLU A 82 -30.08 -8.91 6.06
N SER A 83 -29.40 -8.58 4.96
CA SER A 83 -27.94 -8.63 4.88
C SER A 83 -27.27 -7.58 5.73
N ASN A 84 -27.66 -6.30 5.61
CA ASN A 84 -27.06 -5.23 6.42
C ASN A 84 -27.46 -5.33 7.90
N SER A 85 -28.67 -5.79 8.21
CA SER A 85 -29.12 -6.03 9.59
C SER A 85 -28.23 -7.05 10.31
N GLY A 86 -27.84 -8.14 9.64
CA GLY A 86 -26.92 -9.13 10.22
C GLY A 86 -25.54 -8.55 10.54
N TYR A 87 -25.00 -7.66 9.69
CA TYR A 87 -23.75 -6.95 9.99
C TYR A 87 -23.88 -6.00 11.18
N VAL A 88 -25.01 -5.28 11.29
CA VAL A 88 -25.31 -4.39 12.43
C VAL A 88 -25.48 -5.19 13.73
N GLU A 89 -26.19 -6.30 13.70
CA GLU A 89 -26.34 -7.18 14.88
C GLU A 89 -24.98 -7.72 15.35
N ARG A 90 -24.14 -8.18 14.41
CA ARG A 90 -22.77 -8.62 14.72
C ARG A 90 -21.96 -7.49 15.34
N PHE A 91 -22.01 -6.28 14.76
CA PHE A 91 -21.33 -5.10 15.29
C PHE A 91 -21.74 -4.77 16.73
N LEU A 92 -23.05 -4.74 17.00
CA LEU A 92 -23.57 -4.46 18.35
C LEU A 92 -23.23 -5.54 19.36
N THR A 93 -23.31 -6.82 18.95
CA THR A 93 -23.01 -7.96 19.83
C THR A 93 -21.58 -7.94 20.30
N HIS A 94 -20.65 -7.53 19.43
CA HIS A 94 -19.22 -7.45 19.70
C HIS A 94 -18.74 -6.04 20.05
N ILE A 95 -19.64 -5.13 20.47
CA ILE A 95 -19.26 -3.71 20.61
C ILE A 95 -18.12 -3.49 21.62
N GLU A 96 -18.02 -4.35 22.65
CA GLU A 96 -16.97 -4.29 23.67
C GLU A 96 -15.62 -4.85 23.23
N ASP A 97 -15.58 -5.55 22.10
CA ASP A 97 -14.36 -6.14 21.51
C ASP A 97 -13.58 -5.12 20.67
N PHE A 98 -14.19 -3.98 20.34
CA PHE A 98 -13.54 -2.90 19.61
C PHE A 98 -12.83 -1.92 20.55
N ALA A 99 -11.57 -1.58 20.24
CA ALA A 99 -10.79 -0.65 21.06
C ALA A 99 -11.44 0.73 21.21
N PHE A 100 -12.06 1.26 20.14
CA PHE A 100 -12.70 2.59 20.16
C PHE A 100 -13.87 2.69 21.17
N PHE A 101 -14.52 1.57 21.53
CA PHE A 101 -15.62 1.56 22.50
C PHE A 101 -15.19 2.15 23.85
N TYR A 102 -13.95 1.87 24.26
CA TYR A 102 -13.40 2.33 25.53
C TYR A 102 -13.06 3.83 25.53
N GLN A 103 -13.15 4.52 24.39
CA GLN A 103 -13.04 5.98 24.32
C GLN A 103 -14.37 6.69 24.61
N PHE A 104 -15.50 5.99 24.56
CA PHE A 104 -16.81 6.61 24.76
C PHE A 104 -17.02 7.01 26.23
N PRO A 105 -17.83 8.04 26.51
CA PRO A 105 -18.22 8.37 27.89
C PRO A 105 -18.83 7.16 28.60
N THR A 106 -18.58 7.00 29.90
CA THR A 106 -19.05 5.83 30.69
C THR A 106 -20.57 5.63 30.62
N ALA A 107 -21.34 6.71 30.51
CA ALA A 107 -22.79 6.65 30.34
C ALA A 107 -23.19 5.95 29.03
N ILE A 108 -22.49 6.26 27.92
CA ILE A 108 -22.71 5.63 26.61
C ILE A 108 -22.26 4.17 26.65
N GLN A 109 -21.10 3.87 27.22
CA GLN A 109 -20.64 2.49 27.39
C GLN A 109 -21.68 1.65 28.17
N ARG A 110 -22.22 2.20 29.26
CA ARG A 110 -23.27 1.54 30.06
C ARG A 110 -24.57 1.36 29.27
N ALA A 111 -24.97 2.37 28.49
CA ALA A 111 -26.19 2.30 27.70
C ALA A 111 -26.11 1.20 26.62
N LEU A 112 -24.94 1.05 25.99
CA LEU A 112 -24.65 0.01 24.99
C LEU A 112 -24.61 -1.39 25.61
N ARG A 113 -23.92 -1.56 26.75
CA ARG A 113 -23.91 -2.81 27.52
C ARG A 113 -25.31 -3.29 27.88
N ASN A 114 -26.14 -2.35 28.33
CA ASN A 114 -27.51 -2.64 28.73
C ASN A 114 -28.48 -2.74 27.54
N ARG A 115 -28.01 -2.57 26.29
CA ARG A 115 -28.84 -2.50 25.08
C ARG A 115 -30.03 -1.54 25.21
N SER A 116 -29.79 -0.44 25.92
CA SER A 116 -30.79 0.58 26.27
C SER A 116 -30.68 1.83 25.40
N MET A 117 -29.64 1.92 24.59
CA MET A 117 -29.48 2.98 23.60
C MET A 117 -30.24 2.59 22.32
N ASP A 118 -31.00 3.54 21.80
CA ASP A 118 -31.62 3.40 20.49
C ASP A 118 -30.54 3.20 19.40
N LEU A 119 -30.80 2.28 18.47
CA LEU A 119 -29.83 1.88 17.45
C LEU A 119 -29.52 3.05 16.51
N ASP A 120 -30.53 3.77 16.03
CA ASP A 120 -30.34 4.89 15.12
C ASP A 120 -29.58 6.04 15.81
N ALA A 121 -29.90 6.29 17.08
CA ALA A 121 -29.15 7.23 17.91
C ALA A 121 -27.67 6.82 18.09
N PHE A 122 -27.40 5.53 18.28
CA PHE A 122 -26.04 5.03 18.43
C PHE A 122 -25.24 5.10 17.12
N VAL A 123 -25.84 4.65 16.01
CA VAL A 123 -25.21 4.73 14.70
C VAL A 123 -24.95 6.20 14.34
N SER A 124 -25.91 7.09 14.56
CA SER A 124 -25.73 8.54 14.42
C SER A 124 -24.60 9.08 15.30
N PHE A 125 -24.47 8.62 16.55
CA PHE A 125 -23.39 9.00 17.45
C PHE A 125 -22.00 8.58 16.91
N ILE A 126 -21.86 7.38 16.33
CA ILE A 126 -20.58 6.93 15.77
C ILE A 126 -20.26 7.65 14.46
N LEU A 127 -21.24 7.79 13.57
CA LEU A 127 -21.02 8.23 12.20
C LEU A 127 -20.91 9.76 12.09
N ASN A 128 -21.76 10.51 12.80
CA ASN A 128 -21.87 11.95 12.58
C ASN A 128 -20.85 12.76 13.38
N ASN A 129 -20.37 13.85 12.77
CA ASN A 129 -19.50 14.85 13.42
C ASN A 129 -20.09 15.51 14.68
N LYS A 130 -21.42 15.43 14.90
CA LYS A 130 -22.07 15.91 16.12
C LYS A 130 -21.98 14.91 17.29
N GLY A 131 -21.62 13.66 16.99
CA GLY A 131 -21.31 12.61 17.97
C GLY A 131 -19.80 12.44 18.12
N TYR A 132 -19.32 11.20 18.09
CA TYR A 132 -17.89 10.87 18.13
C TYR A 132 -17.21 10.97 16.75
N GLY A 133 -17.97 10.78 15.66
CA GLY A 133 -17.50 11.05 14.29
C GLY A 133 -16.38 10.13 13.79
N LEU A 134 -16.34 8.85 14.20
CA LEU A 134 -15.31 7.89 13.76
C LEU A 134 -15.27 7.74 12.24
N ALA A 135 -16.42 7.80 11.57
CA ALA A 135 -16.51 7.69 10.12
C ALA A 135 -15.84 8.85 9.36
N HIS A 136 -15.58 9.97 10.03
CA HIS A 136 -14.93 11.13 9.44
C HIS A 136 -13.40 11.13 9.66
N LEU A 137 -12.89 10.30 10.56
CA LEU A 137 -11.46 10.13 10.79
C LEU A 137 -10.81 9.30 9.67
N PRO A 138 -9.54 9.52 9.32
CA PRO A 138 -8.78 8.58 8.52
C PRO A 138 -8.59 7.29 9.32
N LYS A 139 -8.47 6.13 8.66
CA LYS A 139 -8.34 4.84 9.37
C LYS A 139 -7.17 4.85 10.36
N GLY A 140 -6.08 5.54 10.00
CA GLY A 140 -4.89 5.69 10.83
C GLY A 140 -5.12 6.35 12.20
N LEU A 141 -6.25 7.02 12.41
CA LEU A 141 -6.63 7.65 13.68
C LEU A 141 -7.77 6.93 14.43
N ILE A 142 -8.34 5.87 13.85
CA ILE A 142 -9.34 5.05 14.54
C ILE A 142 -8.59 4.05 15.42
N PRO A 143 -8.87 3.94 16.73
CA PRO A 143 -8.23 2.92 17.56
C PRO A 143 -8.62 1.53 17.09
N PHE A 144 -7.62 0.75 16.68
CA PHE A 144 -7.80 -0.64 16.26
C PHE A 144 -7.67 -1.58 17.44
N HIS A 145 -6.64 -1.36 18.26
CA HIS A 145 -6.23 -2.33 19.27
C HIS A 145 -6.19 -1.74 20.67
N LYS A 146 -6.40 -2.63 21.64
CA LYS A 146 -6.32 -2.34 23.06
C LYS A 146 -5.21 -3.19 23.68
N ASN A 147 -4.11 -2.53 24.02
CA ASN A 147 -2.97 -3.15 24.70
C ASN A 147 -3.03 -2.79 26.19
N GLY A 148 -3.71 -3.62 26.98
CA GLY A 148 -3.95 -3.34 28.39
C GLY A 148 -4.80 -2.06 28.58
N PRO A 149 -4.28 -1.00 29.23
CA PRO A 149 -4.98 0.28 29.36
C PRO A 149 -4.87 1.16 28.10
N PHE A 150 -4.00 0.81 27.15
CA PHE A 150 -3.68 1.67 26.02
C PHE A 150 -4.54 1.35 24.80
N LEU A 151 -5.11 2.38 24.18
CA LEU A 151 -5.85 2.28 22.93
C LEU A 151 -4.97 2.85 21.84
N LEU A 152 -4.54 2.00 20.91
CA LEU A 152 -3.63 2.41 19.85
C LEU A 152 -4.36 2.48 18.51
N CYS A 153 -4.14 3.58 17.81
CA CYS A 153 -4.51 3.71 16.40
C CYS A 153 -3.38 3.20 15.50
N PRO A 154 -3.67 2.86 14.23
CA PRO A 154 -2.66 2.31 13.33
C PRO A 154 -1.40 3.17 13.21
N ILE A 155 -1.51 4.50 13.22
CA ILE A 155 -0.32 5.38 13.16
C ILE A 155 0.63 5.09 14.31
N GLN A 156 0.11 4.98 15.54
CA GLN A 156 0.93 4.67 16.72
C GLN A 156 1.52 3.27 16.62
N GLU A 157 0.76 2.30 16.10
CA GLU A 157 1.23 0.93 16.01
C GLU A 157 2.29 0.71 14.94
N HIS A 158 2.20 1.38 13.79
CA HIS A 158 3.28 1.36 12.80
C HIS A 158 4.58 1.90 13.42
N VAL A 159 4.49 2.95 14.23
CA VAL A 159 5.65 3.50 14.96
C VAL A 159 6.19 2.48 15.97
N VAL A 160 5.34 1.91 16.83
CA VAL A 160 5.78 0.93 17.85
C VAL A 160 6.40 -0.31 17.22
N GLN A 161 5.74 -0.91 16.22
CA GLN A 161 6.23 -2.14 15.60
C GLN A 161 7.43 -1.89 14.69
N GLY A 162 7.48 -0.75 13.98
CA GLY A 162 8.59 -0.42 13.09
C GLY A 162 9.91 -0.16 13.81
N GLN A 163 9.87 0.30 15.07
CA GLN A 163 11.06 0.43 15.92
C GLN A 163 11.72 -0.92 16.23
N LEU A 164 11.05 -2.03 15.96
CA LEU A 164 11.60 -3.37 16.15
C LEU A 164 12.31 -3.87 14.88
N LEU A 165 12.32 -3.14 13.76
CA LEU A 165 12.89 -3.65 12.51
C LEU A 165 14.42 -3.77 12.53
N ASN A 166 15.13 -2.81 13.10
CA ASN A 166 16.59 -2.83 13.21
C ASN A 166 17.05 -2.40 14.61
N GLN A 167 18.35 -2.53 14.89
CA GLN A 167 18.94 -2.08 16.15
C GLN A 167 19.04 -0.55 16.26
N ASN A 168 19.03 0.15 15.12
CA ASN A 168 19.18 1.59 15.05
C ASN A 168 17.82 2.31 15.07
N ALA A 169 17.82 3.63 15.20
CA ALA A 169 16.59 4.40 15.07
C ALA A 169 16.03 4.29 13.65
N CYS A 170 14.74 3.96 13.55
CA CYS A 170 13.96 3.99 12.31
C CYS A 170 13.22 5.32 12.20
N SER A 171 13.17 5.88 11.00
CA SER A 171 12.31 7.02 10.66
C SER A 171 10.98 6.55 10.07
N PHE A 172 9.93 7.36 10.21
CA PHE A 172 8.61 7.07 9.68
C PHE A 172 8.14 8.22 8.82
N HIS A 173 7.58 7.91 7.66
CA HIS A 173 7.01 8.90 6.76
C HIS A 173 5.57 8.53 6.45
N PHE A 174 4.63 9.31 6.96
CA PHE A 174 3.22 9.11 6.65
C PHE A 174 2.80 10.09 5.56
N THR A 175 2.08 9.59 4.56
CA THR A 175 1.26 10.51 3.76
C THR A 175 -0.06 10.72 4.50
N ILE A 176 -0.53 11.97 4.58
CA ILE A 176 -1.67 12.36 5.42
C ILE A 176 -2.59 13.34 4.68
N GLN A 177 -3.80 13.52 5.21
CA GLN A 177 -4.63 14.65 4.85
C GLN A 177 -4.28 15.82 5.78
N SER A 178 -3.99 17.00 5.21
CA SER A 178 -3.51 18.19 5.95
C SER A 178 -4.36 18.53 7.17
N LYS A 179 -5.69 18.46 7.05
CA LYS A 179 -6.64 18.77 8.13
C LYS A 179 -6.50 17.89 9.39
N PHE A 180 -5.84 16.73 9.28
CA PHE A 180 -5.62 15.81 10.41
C PHE A 180 -4.21 15.87 10.99
N GLN A 181 -3.31 16.70 10.46
CA GLN A 181 -1.92 16.75 10.89
C GLN A 181 -1.78 17.01 12.40
N GLU A 182 -2.50 17.99 12.94
CA GLU A 182 -2.46 18.28 14.37
C GLU A 182 -2.98 17.12 15.24
N TYR A 183 -4.02 16.42 14.77
CA TYR A 183 -4.54 15.25 15.48
C TYR A 183 -3.53 14.11 15.51
N ILE A 184 -2.86 13.86 14.38
CA ILE A 184 -1.80 12.87 14.26
C ILE A 184 -0.64 13.21 15.19
N GLN A 185 -0.18 14.47 15.19
CA GLN A 185 0.90 14.94 16.05
C GLN A 185 0.59 14.68 17.54
N ARG A 186 -0.64 14.98 17.98
CA ARG A 186 -1.07 14.71 19.37
C ARG A 186 -1.07 13.21 19.71
N GLN A 187 -1.45 12.34 18.77
CA GLN A 187 -1.39 10.89 18.99
C GLN A 187 0.06 10.39 19.15
N LEU A 188 1.00 10.97 18.41
CA LEU A 188 2.42 10.66 18.54
C LEU A 188 2.98 11.19 19.86
N GLU A 189 2.66 12.41 20.26
CA GLU A 189 3.06 12.98 21.56
C GLU A 189 2.57 12.11 22.74
N PHE A 190 1.33 11.62 22.65
CA PHE A 190 0.79 10.66 23.62
C PHE A 190 1.62 9.38 23.65
N LEU A 191 1.98 8.84 22.47
CA LEU A 191 2.84 7.66 22.36
C LEU A 191 4.25 7.90 22.94
N GLU A 192 4.86 9.04 22.68
CA GLU A 192 6.15 9.43 23.25
C GLU A 192 6.08 9.52 24.78
N GLY A 193 5.02 10.12 25.32
CA GLY A 193 4.79 10.19 26.76
C GLY A 193 4.62 8.82 27.41
N MET A 194 3.88 7.91 26.76
CA MET A 194 3.69 6.54 27.23
C MET A 194 4.96 5.70 27.19
N THR A 195 5.79 5.87 26.15
CA THR A 195 6.97 5.02 25.92
C THR A 195 8.26 5.63 26.45
N SER A 196 8.26 6.91 26.82
CA SER A 196 9.46 7.70 27.13
C SER A 196 10.51 7.68 26.01
N LYS A 197 10.09 7.49 24.76
CA LYS A 197 10.93 7.49 23.55
C LYS A 197 10.51 8.63 22.64
N LYS A 198 11.47 9.18 21.91
CA LYS A 198 11.22 10.09 20.81
C LYS A 198 11.21 9.32 19.50
N PHE A 199 10.30 9.69 18.61
CA PHE A 199 10.17 9.04 17.30
C PHE A 199 10.47 10.04 16.19
N ASP A 200 11.28 9.62 15.23
CA ASP A 200 11.55 10.39 14.02
C ASP A 200 10.40 10.15 13.03
N VAL A 201 9.42 11.07 13.01
CA VAL A 201 8.21 10.95 12.22
C VAL A 201 7.99 12.22 11.42
N ASP A 202 7.93 12.05 10.10
CA ASP A 202 7.63 13.10 9.14
C ASP A 202 6.32 12.83 8.40
N PHE A 203 5.79 13.91 7.82
CA PHE A 203 4.54 13.90 7.08
C PHE A 203 4.70 14.52 5.70
N SER A 204 3.91 14.03 4.77
CA SER A 204 3.67 14.75 3.53
C SER A 204 2.20 14.66 3.15
N VAL A 205 1.74 15.64 2.38
CA VAL A 205 0.39 15.64 1.82
C VAL A 205 0.50 15.27 0.35
N GLN A 206 -0.42 14.45 -0.15
CA GLN A 206 -0.49 14.18 -1.58
C GLN A 206 -0.77 15.50 -2.31
N ASN A 207 0.06 15.83 -3.30
CA ASN A 207 -0.07 17.08 -4.04
C ASN A 207 -1.42 17.13 -4.77
N ILE A 208 -2.28 18.08 -4.39
CA ILE A 208 -3.61 18.23 -4.98
C ILE A 208 -3.56 18.55 -6.48
N GLU A 209 -2.46 19.15 -6.95
CA GLU A 209 -2.22 19.43 -8.37
C GLU A 209 -2.04 18.15 -9.20
N THR A 210 -1.73 17.02 -8.55
CA THR A 210 -1.67 15.70 -9.22
C THR A 210 -3.03 15.07 -9.40
N ASN A 211 -4.11 15.65 -8.86
CA ASN A 211 -5.44 15.09 -9.00
C ASN A 211 -5.88 15.05 -10.48
N ALA A 212 -6.64 14.01 -10.80
CA ALA A 212 -7.25 13.83 -12.10
C ALA A 212 -8.50 14.72 -12.22
N VAL A 213 -8.63 15.45 -13.32
CA VAL A 213 -9.83 16.22 -13.62
C VAL A 213 -10.93 15.25 -14.06
N ALA A 214 -12.15 15.44 -13.56
CA ALA A 214 -13.31 14.67 -13.96
C ALA A 214 -13.96 15.29 -15.20
N PHE A 215 -14.29 14.44 -16.17
CA PHE A 215 -14.92 14.80 -17.43
C PHE A 215 -16.25 14.08 -17.60
N ASP A 216 -17.19 14.71 -18.31
CA ASP A 216 -18.46 14.08 -18.69
C ASP A 216 -18.32 13.17 -19.93
N ASP A 217 -19.44 12.58 -20.38
CA ASP A 217 -19.49 11.72 -21.57
C ASP A 217 -19.10 12.46 -22.88
N ASN A 218 -19.14 13.79 -22.88
CA ASN A 218 -18.71 14.65 -24.01
C ASN A 218 -17.26 15.15 -23.85
N TYR A 219 -16.53 14.63 -22.86
CA TYR A 219 -15.19 15.04 -22.48
C TYR A 219 -15.05 16.53 -22.12
N GLN A 220 -16.11 17.14 -21.56
CA GLN A 220 -16.04 18.48 -20.96
C GLN A 220 -15.70 18.37 -19.47
N PRO A 221 -14.80 19.23 -18.95
CA PRO A 221 -14.51 19.26 -17.51
C PRO A 221 -15.76 19.55 -16.69
N ILE A 222 -15.98 18.78 -15.63
CA ILE A 222 -17.12 18.97 -14.72
C ILE A 222 -16.73 19.98 -13.64
N LEU A 223 -17.65 20.87 -13.29
CA LEU A 223 -17.51 21.79 -12.15
C LEU A 223 -18.29 21.27 -10.94
N ASN A 224 -17.77 21.50 -9.73
CA ASN A 224 -18.50 21.28 -8.48
C ASN A 224 -19.54 22.40 -8.24
N PRO A 225 -20.44 22.27 -7.24
CA PRO A 225 -21.43 23.31 -6.92
C PRO A 225 -20.82 24.68 -6.58
N GLU A 226 -19.56 24.70 -6.12
CA GLU A 226 -18.81 25.92 -5.82
C GLU A 226 -18.22 26.61 -7.07
N GLY A 227 -18.27 25.97 -8.25
CA GLY A 227 -17.77 26.49 -9.52
C GLY A 227 -16.32 26.12 -9.86
N ASP A 228 -15.66 25.32 -9.02
CA ASP A 228 -14.30 24.80 -9.24
C ASP A 228 -14.32 23.50 -10.05
N LEU A 229 -13.20 23.16 -10.69
CA LEU A 229 -13.04 21.87 -11.37
C LEU A 229 -13.23 20.70 -10.39
N LEU A 230 -14.12 19.78 -10.72
CA LEU A 230 -14.26 18.52 -10.01
C LEU A 230 -13.01 17.67 -10.27
N THR A 231 -12.27 17.36 -9.20
CA THR A 231 -11.08 16.52 -9.28
C THR A 231 -11.19 15.25 -8.44
N ARG A 232 -10.44 14.22 -8.82
CA ARG A 232 -10.33 12.94 -8.10
C ARG A 232 -8.86 12.64 -7.79
N PRO A 233 -8.56 11.98 -6.65
CA PRO A 233 -7.21 11.49 -6.40
C PRO A 233 -6.74 10.61 -7.56
N ALA A 234 -5.56 10.88 -8.12
CA ALA A 234 -5.06 10.21 -9.32
C ALA A 234 -4.40 8.85 -9.04
N GLY A 235 -4.92 8.11 -8.06
CA GLY A 235 -4.39 6.81 -7.64
C GLY A 235 -3.08 6.92 -6.84
N HIS A 236 -2.52 5.76 -6.48
CA HIS A 236 -1.30 5.67 -5.67
C HIS A 236 -0.04 6.11 -6.43
N GLY A 237 -0.10 6.27 -7.76
CA GLY A 237 1.00 6.79 -8.58
C GLY A 237 1.47 8.19 -8.19
N ALA A 238 0.57 9.00 -7.63
CA ALA A 238 0.89 10.32 -7.10
C ALA A 238 1.85 10.28 -5.90
N LEU A 239 2.03 9.12 -5.25
CA LEU A 239 2.93 8.97 -4.11
C LEU A 239 4.41 8.92 -4.50
N LEU A 240 4.75 8.85 -5.79
CA LEU A 240 6.15 8.80 -6.24
C LEU A 240 6.94 10.04 -5.80
N GLU A 241 6.31 11.22 -5.84
CA GLU A 241 6.90 12.48 -5.35
C GLU A 241 7.12 12.44 -3.84
N ASN A 242 6.15 11.96 -3.08
CA ASN A 242 6.26 11.80 -1.62
C ASN A 242 7.37 10.79 -1.26
N PHE A 243 7.45 9.68 -1.99
CA PHE A 243 8.46 8.65 -1.80
C PHE A 243 9.88 9.17 -2.13
N ALA A 244 10.05 9.98 -3.18
CA ALA A 244 11.33 10.57 -3.55
C ALA A 244 11.91 11.56 -2.52
N GLN A 245 11.08 12.05 -1.59
CA GLN A 245 11.50 12.97 -0.52
C GLN A 245 12.10 12.24 0.68
N VAL A 246 11.83 10.93 0.83
CA VAL A 246 12.28 10.14 1.98
C VAL A 246 13.79 9.93 1.94
N ASP A 247 14.48 10.42 2.97
CA ASP A 247 15.94 10.32 3.08
C ASP A 247 16.38 9.06 3.83
N ALA A 248 16.42 7.92 3.14
CA ALA A 248 16.87 6.64 3.71
C ALA A 248 17.63 5.78 2.69
N ASP A 249 18.45 4.84 3.18
CA ASP A 249 19.12 3.86 2.33
C ASP A 249 18.12 2.80 1.84
N LEU A 250 17.26 2.33 2.74
CA LEU A 250 16.16 1.41 2.46
C LEU A 250 14.84 2.01 2.93
N ILE A 251 13.81 1.89 2.10
CA ILE A 251 12.46 2.37 2.39
C ILE A 251 11.51 1.17 2.43
N PHE A 252 10.92 0.92 3.59
CA PHE A 252 9.89 -0.08 3.80
C PHE A 252 8.54 0.52 3.43
N ILE A 253 7.71 -0.18 2.67
CA ILE A 253 6.35 0.27 2.34
C ILE A 253 5.35 -0.72 2.93
N LYS A 254 4.39 -0.19 3.69
CA LYS A 254 3.25 -0.92 4.25
C LYS A 254 2.00 -0.05 4.24
N ASN A 255 0.85 -0.62 3.89
CA ASN A 255 -0.42 0.09 3.99
C ASN A 255 -0.77 0.39 5.46
N ILE A 256 -1.34 1.57 5.72
CA ILE A 256 -1.71 2.01 7.06
C ILE A 256 -2.69 1.05 7.76
N ASP A 257 -3.59 0.41 7.02
CA ASP A 257 -4.63 -0.48 7.56
C ASP A 257 -4.20 -1.94 7.69
N ASN A 258 -3.03 -2.33 7.20
CA ASN A 258 -2.45 -3.64 7.44
C ASN A 258 -1.55 -3.57 8.68
N ILE A 259 -2.13 -3.78 9.86
CA ILE A 259 -1.40 -3.79 11.13
C ILE A 259 -2.04 -4.80 12.08
N GLN A 260 -1.23 -5.70 12.62
CA GLN A 260 -1.67 -6.75 13.53
C GLN A 260 -1.65 -6.24 14.98
N HIS A 261 -2.48 -6.83 15.84
CA HIS A 261 -2.37 -6.65 17.27
C HIS A 261 -0.95 -7.00 17.73
N TYR A 262 -0.44 -6.32 18.77
CA TYR A 262 0.95 -6.49 19.22
C TYR A 262 1.31 -7.97 19.48
N ASN A 263 0.42 -8.72 20.13
CA ASN A 263 0.56 -10.15 20.43
C ASN A 263 0.62 -11.07 19.19
N HIS A 264 0.35 -10.52 18.00
CA HIS A 264 0.34 -11.23 16.72
C HIS A 264 1.29 -10.60 15.69
N SER A 265 2.08 -9.60 16.09
CA SER A 265 2.94 -8.82 15.19
C SER A 265 4.30 -9.47 14.88
N GLU A 266 4.73 -10.48 15.65
CA GLU A 266 6.06 -11.09 15.55
C GLU A 266 6.38 -11.58 14.12
N ILE A 267 5.50 -12.39 13.52
CA ILE A 267 5.67 -12.91 12.16
C ILE A 267 5.78 -11.77 11.14
N ALA A 268 5.01 -10.70 11.30
CA ALA A 268 5.06 -9.54 10.40
C ALA A 268 6.36 -8.73 10.55
N ILE A 269 6.90 -8.63 11.76
CA ILE A 269 8.18 -7.96 12.05
C ILE A 269 9.33 -8.81 11.48
N GLU A 270 9.35 -10.11 11.75
CA GLU A 270 10.37 -11.04 11.24
C GLU A 270 10.37 -11.09 9.71
N THR A 271 9.20 -11.10 9.10
CA THR A 271 9.06 -11.05 7.64
C THR A 271 9.67 -9.76 7.08
N GLN A 272 9.38 -8.60 7.67
CA GLN A 272 9.98 -7.34 7.22
C GLN A 272 11.51 -7.35 7.39
N ARG A 273 12.03 -7.87 8.50
CA ARG A 273 13.48 -8.05 8.69
C ARG A 273 14.08 -8.95 7.61
N MET A 274 13.42 -10.07 7.30
CA MET A 274 13.83 -10.97 6.22
C MET A 274 13.87 -10.25 4.87
N LEU A 275 12.85 -9.46 4.52
CA LEU A 275 12.83 -8.68 3.27
C LEU A 275 13.99 -7.68 3.21
N GLY A 276 14.30 -7.02 4.33
CA GLY A 276 15.46 -6.14 4.45
C GLY A 276 16.78 -6.90 4.26
N GLY A 277 16.90 -8.09 4.84
CA GLY A 277 18.10 -8.92 4.69
C GLY A 277 18.29 -9.41 3.26
N LEU A 278 17.19 -9.84 2.63
CA LEU A 278 17.17 -10.26 1.24
C LEU A 278 17.56 -9.09 0.32
N PHE A 279 17.08 -7.88 0.61
CA PHE A 279 17.47 -6.69 -0.12
C PHE A 279 18.99 -6.47 -0.09
N LEU A 280 19.61 -6.52 1.10
CA LEU A 280 21.04 -6.32 1.25
C LEU A 280 21.86 -7.41 0.54
N GLU A 281 21.39 -8.65 0.60
CA GLU A 281 22.03 -9.76 -0.08
C GLU A 281 22.00 -9.59 -1.60
N VAL A 282 20.82 -9.32 -2.17
CA VAL A 282 20.63 -9.12 -3.60
C VAL A 282 21.41 -7.90 -4.09
N GLN A 283 21.34 -6.77 -3.36
CA GLN A 283 22.11 -5.57 -3.68
C GLN A 283 23.61 -5.85 -3.69
N GLY A 284 24.13 -6.58 -2.69
CA GLY A 284 25.53 -6.97 -2.64
C GLY A 284 25.97 -7.86 -3.81
N LYS A 285 25.10 -8.77 -4.27
CA LYS A 285 25.35 -9.60 -5.46
C LYS A 285 25.33 -8.77 -6.75
N ILE A 286 24.39 -7.83 -6.88
CA ILE A 286 24.32 -6.88 -8.00
C ILE A 286 25.61 -6.05 -8.09
N GLU A 287 26.10 -5.49 -6.99
CA GLU A 287 27.33 -4.70 -6.99
C GLU A 287 28.57 -5.54 -7.35
N LYS A 288 28.63 -6.80 -6.89
CA LYS A 288 29.70 -7.74 -7.30
C LYS A 288 29.67 -8.01 -8.79
N LEU A 289 28.49 -8.21 -9.38
CA LEU A 289 28.33 -8.42 -10.82
C LEU A 289 28.71 -7.18 -11.64
N LYS A 290 28.34 -5.99 -11.17
CA LYS A 290 28.73 -4.72 -11.81
C LYS A 290 30.24 -4.52 -11.82
N ALA A 291 30.93 -4.92 -10.75
CA ALA A 291 32.38 -4.79 -10.63
C ALA A 291 33.15 -5.88 -11.41
N HIS A 292 32.67 -7.13 -11.39
CA HIS A 292 33.35 -8.29 -11.96
C HIS A 292 32.36 -9.18 -12.72
N PHE A 293 31.95 -8.73 -13.90
CA PHE A 293 30.98 -9.47 -14.70
C PHE A 293 31.56 -10.77 -15.28
N SER A 294 30.78 -11.85 -15.18
CA SER A 294 30.95 -13.03 -16.01
C SER A 294 29.57 -13.64 -16.30
N GLU A 295 29.41 -14.26 -17.47
CA GLU A 295 28.14 -14.92 -17.84
C GLU A 295 27.73 -16.00 -16.83
N LYS A 296 28.70 -16.75 -16.29
CA LYS A 296 28.42 -17.72 -15.24
C LYS A 296 27.82 -17.06 -14.00
N ALA A 297 28.47 -16.01 -13.48
CA ALA A 297 27.97 -15.32 -12.29
C ALA A 297 26.60 -14.66 -12.52
N TRP A 298 26.35 -14.14 -13.72
CA TRP A 298 25.03 -13.62 -14.12
C TRP A 298 23.96 -14.71 -14.08
N ASN A 299 24.23 -15.87 -14.69
CA ASN A 299 23.30 -17.00 -14.73
C ASN A 299 23.02 -17.54 -13.33
N ASP A 300 24.06 -17.76 -12.52
CA ASP A 300 23.94 -18.24 -11.13
C ASP A 300 23.08 -17.26 -10.29
N PHE A 301 23.30 -15.95 -10.46
CA PHE A 301 22.51 -14.91 -9.79
C PHE A 301 21.04 -14.92 -10.23
N ASN A 302 20.78 -15.04 -11.54
CA ASN A 302 19.41 -15.01 -12.03
C ASN A 302 18.66 -16.31 -11.74
N GLU A 303 19.34 -17.45 -11.65
CA GLU A 303 18.75 -18.71 -11.16
C GLU A 303 18.37 -18.59 -9.68
N GLU A 304 19.22 -17.97 -8.85
CA GLU A 304 18.98 -17.79 -7.41
C GLU A 304 17.81 -16.84 -7.11
N TYR A 305 17.75 -15.67 -7.77
CA TYR A 305 16.80 -14.61 -7.41
C TYR A 305 15.70 -14.35 -8.46
N GLN A 306 15.76 -15.00 -9.63
CA GLN A 306 14.78 -14.90 -10.72
C GLN A 306 14.45 -13.45 -11.08
N LEU A 307 15.46 -12.57 -11.05
CA LEU A 307 15.28 -11.12 -11.15
C LEU A 307 14.88 -10.70 -12.58
N PHE A 308 15.47 -11.36 -13.59
CA PHE A 308 15.31 -11.11 -15.00
C PHE A 308 14.66 -12.29 -15.71
N HIS A 309 13.86 -12.00 -16.74
CA HIS A 309 13.30 -13.03 -17.61
C HIS A 309 14.39 -13.72 -18.43
N GLU A 310 14.19 -14.98 -18.85
CA GLU A 310 15.19 -15.76 -19.61
C GLU A 310 15.67 -15.06 -20.90
N SER A 311 14.82 -14.24 -21.50
CA SER A 311 15.16 -13.44 -22.69
C SER A 311 16.31 -12.46 -22.44
N ALA A 312 16.55 -12.05 -21.20
CA ALA A 312 17.68 -11.19 -20.83
C ALA A 312 19.04 -11.88 -21.03
N ASN A 313 19.09 -13.22 -21.12
CA ASN A 313 20.33 -13.95 -21.37
C ASN A 313 20.91 -13.68 -22.76
N SER A 314 20.04 -13.33 -23.73
CA SER A 314 20.42 -13.00 -25.11
C SER A 314 20.98 -11.57 -25.25
N LEU A 315 20.90 -10.74 -24.20
CA LEU A 315 21.43 -9.39 -24.21
C LEU A 315 22.97 -9.38 -24.18
N SER A 316 23.56 -8.33 -24.73
CA SER A 316 24.99 -8.07 -24.58
C SER A 316 25.37 -7.81 -23.12
N GLN A 317 26.65 -8.01 -22.78
CA GLN A 317 27.16 -7.69 -21.45
C GLN A 317 26.88 -6.23 -21.06
N ALA A 318 27.01 -5.28 -22.00
CA ALA A 318 26.74 -3.87 -21.73
C ALA A 318 25.28 -3.64 -21.32
N GLU A 319 24.32 -4.25 -22.03
CA GLU A 319 22.90 -4.17 -21.71
C GLU A 319 22.57 -4.82 -20.37
N LYS A 320 23.16 -5.99 -20.07
CA LYS A 320 23.02 -6.65 -18.76
C LYS A 320 23.53 -5.77 -17.62
N LEU A 321 24.65 -5.07 -17.82
CA LEU A 321 25.18 -4.12 -16.84
C LEU A 321 24.27 -2.90 -16.66
N GLU A 322 23.61 -2.41 -17.71
CA GLU A 322 22.60 -1.35 -17.58
C GLU A 322 21.37 -1.81 -16.80
N LEU A 323 20.91 -3.05 -17.00
CA LEU A 323 19.83 -3.63 -16.20
C LEU A 323 20.17 -3.65 -14.71
N LEU A 324 21.41 -4.01 -14.36
CA LEU A 324 21.88 -4.04 -12.97
C LEU A 324 21.96 -2.66 -12.29
N LYS A 325 21.94 -1.55 -13.05
CA LYS A 325 21.93 -0.19 -12.51
C LYS A 325 20.54 0.31 -12.11
N ARG A 326 19.48 -0.43 -12.45
CA ARG A 326 18.11 -0.07 -12.09
C ARG A 326 17.87 -0.22 -10.58
N PRO A 327 16.99 0.61 -9.98
CA PRO A 327 16.68 0.53 -8.57
C PRO A 327 16.09 -0.82 -8.18
N LEU A 328 16.49 -1.33 -7.03
CA LEU A 328 16.03 -2.62 -6.50
C LEU A 328 14.78 -2.46 -5.62
N ARG A 329 13.86 -3.42 -5.71
CA ARG A 329 12.81 -3.66 -4.72
C ARG A 329 12.62 -5.15 -4.45
N ILE A 330 12.39 -5.49 -3.20
CA ILE A 330 11.99 -6.82 -2.75
C ILE A 330 10.52 -6.72 -2.30
N CYS A 331 9.62 -7.45 -2.96
CA CYS A 331 8.20 -7.44 -2.62
C CYS A 331 7.79 -8.81 -2.07
N GLY A 332 7.23 -8.81 -0.86
CA GLY A 332 6.57 -9.98 -0.31
C GLY A 332 5.28 -10.28 -1.07
N MET A 333 5.02 -11.56 -1.31
CA MET A 333 3.83 -12.08 -1.98
C MET A 333 3.16 -13.10 -1.08
N VAL A 334 1.86 -12.93 -0.84
CA VAL A 334 1.07 -13.86 -0.04
C VAL A 334 0.20 -14.71 -0.96
N GLN A 335 -0.10 -15.94 -0.54
CA GLN A 335 -0.98 -16.82 -1.32
C GLN A 335 -2.36 -16.20 -1.48
N ASN A 336 -2.92 -16.32 -2.69
CA ASN A 336 -4.20 -15.71 -3.00
C ASN A 336 -5.35 -16.64 -2.62
N GLU A 337 -5.97 -16.37 -1.47
CA GLU A 337 -7.13 -17.08 -0.94
C GLU A 337 -8.46 -16.49 -1.44
N GLY A 338 -8.46 -15.90 -2.66
CA GLY A 338 -9.64 -15.29 -3.28
C GLY A 338 -9.76 -13.77 -3.06
N GLN A 339 -8.70 -13.12 -2.58
CA GLN A 339 -8.71 -11.68 -2.34
C GLN A 339 -8.77 -10.88 -3.66
N PRO A 340 -9.57 -9.80 -3.73
CA PRO A 340 -9.47 -8.83 -4.81
C PRO A 340 -8.20 -7.97 -4.60
N GLY A 341 -7.38 -7.85 -5.65
CA GLY A 341 -6.12 -7.10 -5.58
C GLY A 341 -5.22 -7.34 -6.79
N GLY A 342 -4.06 -6.71 -6.78
CA GLY A 342 -3.03 -6.91 -7.81
C GLY A 342 -2.18 -8.15 -7.56
N GLY A 343 -1.85 -8.86 -8.63
CA GLY A 343 -1.02 -10.06 -8.60
C GLY A 343 0.36 -9.84 -9.26
N PRO A 344 1.33 -10.73 -9.03
CA PRO A 344 2.64 -10.69 -9.66
C PRO A 344 2.61 -11.32 -11.07
N PHE A 345 3.12 -10.60 -12.07
CA PHE A 345 3.17 -11.04 -13.47
C PHE A 345 4.49 -10.67 -14.14
N TRP A 346 4.87 -11.47 -15.13
CA TRP A 346 5.80 -11.06 -16.18
C TRP A 346 5.03 -10.28 -17.23
N VAL A 347 5.44 -9.03 -17.46
CA VAL A 347 4.79 -8.10 -18.38
C VAL A 347 5.80 -7.68 -19.43
N GLU A 348 5.39 -7.79 -20.70
CA GLU A 348 6.14 -7.28 -21.83
C GLU A 348 5.76 -5.83 -22.11
N ASN A 349 6.77 -4.99 -22.30
CA ASN A 349 6.62 -3.60 -22.68
C ASN A 349 7.77 -3.20 -23.62
N ASN A 350 7.43 -2.87 -24.87
CA ASN A 350 8.37 -2.42 -25.90
C ASN A 350 9.59 -3.34 -26.11
N GLY A 351 9.35 -4.66 -26.13
CA GLY A 351 10.36 -5.70 -26.31
C GLY A 351 11.04 -6.16 -25.02
N GLU A 352 10.74 -5.52 -23.88
CA GLU A 352 11.33 -5.87 -22.59
C GLU A 352 10.33 -6.57 -21.67
N ILE A 353 10.74 -7.69 -21.07
CA ILE A 353 9.90 -8.46 -20.14
C ILE A 353 10.38 -8.21 -18.70
N THR A 354 9.50 -7.65 -17.87
CA THR A 354 9.81 -7.28 -16.47
C THR A 354 8.73 -7.79 -15.50
N LYS A 355 9.09 -7.92 -14.22
CA LYS A 355 8.13 -8.28 -13.17
C LYS A 355 7.34 -7.07 -12.68
N GLN A 356 6.02 -7.16 -12.80
CA GLN A 356 5.08 -6.11 -12.39
C GLN A 356 4.01 -6.65 -11.44
N ILE A 357 3.49 -5.74 -10.62
CA ILE A 357 2.27 -5.98 -9.84
C ILE A 357 1.11 -5.42 -10.66
N VAL A 358 0.26 -6.28 -11.20
CA VAL A 358 -0.84 -5.85 -12.09
C VAL A 358 -2.16 -5.97 -11.36
N GLU A 359 -2.92 -4.89 -11.30
CA GLU A 359 -4.27 -4.90 -10.77
C GLU A 359 -5.25 -5.51 -11.77
N LYS A 360 -6.21 -6.31 -11.28
CA LYS A 360 -7.24 -6.94 -12.12
C LYS A 360 -8.00 -5.93 -12.99
N ALA A 361 -8.21 -4.71 -12.48
CA ALA A 361 -8.90 -3.65 -13.21
C ALA A 361 -8.15 -3.19 -14.48
N GLN A 362 -6.83 -3.39 -14.54
CA GLN A 362 -5.99 -3.00 -15.68
C GLN A 362 -6.04 -4.01 -16.84
N ILE A 363 -6.64 -5.19 -16.63
CA ILE A 363 -6.68 -6.27 -17.61
C ILE A 363 -8.02 -6.22 -18.36
N ASN A 364 -7.95 -6.19 -19.69
CA ASN A 364 -9.16 -6.17 -20.51
C ASN A 364 -9.92 -7.50 -20.36
N PRO A 365 -11.17 -7.49 -19.84
CA PRO A 365 -11.94 -8.70 -19.58
C PRO A 365 -12.35 -9.47 -20.84
N LYS A 366 -12.21 -8.87 -22.03
CA LYS A 366 -12.52 -9.49 -23.33
C LYS A 366 -11.29 -10.06 -24.03
N SER A 367 -10.11 -10.02 -23.41
CA SER A 367 -8.85 -10.46 -24.01
C SER A 367 -8.40 -11.84 -23.49
N ASP A 368 -7.55 -12.51 -24.25
CA ASP A 368 -6.94 -13.79 -23.84
C ASP A 368 -6.09 -13.66 -22.55
N GLN A 369 -5.72 -12.43 -22.18
CA GLN A 369 -5.00 -12.08 -20.96
C GLN A 369 -5.75 -12.45 -19.67
N VAL A 370 -7.07 -12.60 -19.73
CA VAL A 370 -7.88 -13.09 -18.59
C VAL A 370 -7.44 -14.48 -18.14
N ARG A 371 -7.01 -15.34 -19.07
CA ARG A 371 -6.53 -16.69 -18.72
C ARG A 371 -5.25 -16.63 -17.90
N VAL A 372 -4.33 -15.73 -18.27
CA VAL A 372 -3.08 -15.49 -17.52
C VAL A 372 -3.40 -14.90 -16.14
N MET A 373 -4.35 -13.97 -16.06
CA MET A 373 -4.78 -13.39 -14.78
C MET A 373 -5.28 -14.45 -13.77
N ILE A 374 -6.15 -15.37 -14.23
CA ILE A 374 -6.74 -16.43 -13.39
C ILE A 374 -5.66 -17.41 -12.87
N GLN A 375 -4.53 -17.51 -13.57
CA GLN A 375 -3.42 -18.39 -13.21
C GLN A 375 -2.54 -17.85 -12.06
N SER A 376 -2.76 -16.62 -11.61
CA SER A 376 -2.01 -16.01 -10.51
C SER A 376 -2.32 -16.69 -9.18
N SER A 377 -1.29 -17.26 -8.54
CA SER A 377 -1.42 -17.96 -7.26
C SER A 377 -1.19 -17.08 -6.04
N HIS A 378 -0.68 -15.87 -6.24
CA HIS A 378 -0.30 -14.94 -5.18
C HIS A 378 -0.89 -13.56 -5.42
N PHE A 379 -0.95 -12.74 -4.38
CA PHE A 379 -1.30 -11.33 -4.50
C PHE A 379 -0.31 -10.45 -3.73
N ASN A 380 -0.26 -9.18 -4.10
CA ASN A 380 0.60 -8.19 -3.46
C ASN A 380 -0.07 -7.61 -2.20
N PRO A 381 0.47 -7.84 -1.00
CA PRO A 381 -0.01 -7.26 0.25
C PRO A 381 0.48 -5.82 0.47
N VAL A 382 1.27 -5.28 -0.46
CA VAL A 382 2.00 -4.00 -0.30
C VAL A 382 2.91 -4.07 0.92
N ILE A 383 3.71 -5.13 1.02
CA ILE A 383 4.78 -5.29 2.00
C ILE A 383 6.07 -5.43 1.20
N MET A 384 6.88 -4.38 1.14
CA MET A 384 8.08 -4.37 0.30
C MET A 384 9.18 -3.50 0.87
N VAL A 385 10.40 -3.78 0.45
CA VAL A 385 11.61 -3.00 0.76
C VAL A 385 12.17 -2.47 -0.54
N CYS A 386 12.25 -1.15 -0.66
CA CYS A 386 12.70 -0.43 -1.84
C CYS A 386 14.03 0.25 -1.58
N GLN A 387 14.83 0.38 -2.63
CA GLN A 387 16.04 1.18 -2.60
C GLN A 387 15.69 2.66 -2.44
N GLY A 388 16.23 3.32 -1.41
CA GLY A 388 16.07 4.76 -1.20
C GLY A 388 17.23 5.59 -1.77
N LYS A 389 18.45 5.06 -1.69
CA LYS A 389 19.67 5.69 -2.21
C LYS A 389 20.49 4.74 -3.07
N ASN A 390 21.30 5.30 -3.95
CA ASN A 390 22.36 4.56 -4.62
C ASN A 390 23.41 4.09 -3.61
N SER A 391 24.21 3.09 -3.99
CA SER A 391 25.27 2.52 -3.15
C SER A 391 26.35 3.56 -2.76
N ASP A 392 26.45 4.67 -3.49
CA ASP A 392 27.32 5.83 -3.19
C ASP A 392 26.66 6.91 -2.32
N GLY A 393 25.40 6.69 -1.88
CA GLY A 393 24.62 7.63 -1.08
C GLY A 393 23.87 8.70 -1.88
N SER A 394 24.03 8.75 -3.21
CA SER A 394 23.29 9.71 -4.05
C SER A 394 21.80 9.36 -4.17
N LYS A 395 20.97 10.38 -4.40
CA LYS A 395 19.53 10.19 -4.64
C LYS A 395 19.28 9.53 -5.99
N ILE A 396 18.26 8.69 -6.04
CA ILE A 396 17.82 8.03 -7.26
C ILE A 396 16.83 8.94 -8.00
N ASP A 397 17.04 9.16 -9.29
CA ASP A 397 16.03 9.79 -10.13
C ASP A 397 14.93 8.78 -10.47
N LEU A 398 13.86 8.78 -9.68
CA LEU A 398 12.76 7.82 -9.83
C LEU A 398 11.94 8.06 -11.11
N GLN A 399 11.94 9.28 -11.65
CA GLN A 399 11.18 9.60 -12.86
C GLN A 399 11.75 8.85 -14.08
N ALA A 400 13.06 8.58 -14.10
CA ALA A 400 13.71 7.81 -15.16
C ALA A 400 13.20 6.36 -15.27
N TYR A 401 12.62 5.81 -14.19
CA TYR A 401 12.18 4.41 -14.12
C TYR A 401 10.67 4.21 -14.20
N LYS A 402 9.93 5.31 -14.40
CA LYS A 402 8.48 5.31 -14.60
C LYS A 402 8.11 4.93 -16.04
N ASP A 403 7.01 4.21 -16.18
CA ASP A 403 6.30 4.03 -17.44
C ASP A 403 5.11 5.00 -17.51
N GLU A 404 5.25 6.06 -18.31
CA GLU A 404 4.21 7.07 -18.54
C GLU A 404 2.99 6.52 -19.28
N HIS A 405 3.11 5.36 -19.94
CA HIS A 405 2.02 4.72 -20.66
C HIS A 405 1.20 3.77 -19.80
N ALA A 406 1.62 3.49 -18.56
CA ALA A 406 0.89 2.64 -17.62
C ALA A 406 -0.27 3.38 -16.88
N TYR A 407 -0.81 4.46 -17.48
CA TYR A 407 -1.96 5.18 -16.93
C TYR A 407 -3.26 4.40 -17.10
N PHE A 408 -4.26 4.70 -16.27
CA PHE A 408 -5.53 3.97 -16.28
C PHE A 408 -6.73 4.90 -16.42
N LYS A 409 -7.64 4.58 -17.35
CA LYS A 409 -8.90 5.31 -17.51
C LYS A 409 -9.97 4.74 -16.59
N VAL A 410 -10.58 5.61 -15.80
CA VAL A 410 -11.62 5.24 -14.84
C VAL A 410 -12.95 5.87 -15.26
N SER A 411 -14.01 5.06 -15.24
CA SER A 411 -15.39 5.50 -15.42
C SER A 411 -16.19 5.15 -14.17
N LYS A 412 -16.85 6.13 -13.54
CA LYS A 412 -17.66 5.94 -12.33
C LYS A 412 -18.95 6.75 -12.44
N SER A 413 -20.00 6.32 -11.73
CA SER A 413 -21.18 7.16 -11.50
C SER A 413 -20.93 8.09 -10.31
N HIS A 414 -21.28 9.36 -10.45
CA HIS A 414 -21.25 10.36 -9.38
C HIS A 414 -22.54 11.16 -9.43
N ASN A 415 -23.34 11.08 -8.36
CA ASN A 415 -24.65 11.74 -8.27
C ASN A 415 -25.58 11.44 -9.45
N GLY A 416 -25.54 10.22 -9.99
CA GLY A 416 -26.33 9.81 -11.16
C GLY A 416 -25.75 10.19 -12.52
N GLN A 417 -24.63 10.92 -12.56
CA GLN A 417 -23.90 11.27 -13.79
C GLN A 417 -22.68 10.36 -13.99
N SER A 418 -22.42 9.95 -15.24
CA SER A 418 -21.16 9.28 -15.61
C SER A 418 -20.01 10.28 -15.58
N ILE A 419 -18.93 9.92 -14.89
CA ILE A 419 -17.69 10.71 -14.85
C ILE A 419 -16.50 9.86 -15.30
N HIS A 420 -15.60 10.48 -16.05
CA HIS A 420 -14.38 9.88 -16.58
C HIS A 420 -13.14 10.64 -16.13
N PHE A 421 -12.08 9.93 -15.74
CA PHE A 421 -10.81 10.54 -15.35
C PHE A 421 -9.64 9.57 -15.59
N VAL A 422 -8.40 10.09 -15.59
CA VAL A 422 -7.18 9.29 -15.75
C VAL A 422 -6.43 9.19 -14.42
N GLU A 423 -6.22 7.97 -13.93
CA GLU A 423 -5.29 7.71 -12.84
C GLU A 423 -3.85 7.61 -13.35
N LEU A 424 -2.91 8.13 -12.56
CA LEU A 424 -1.49 8.07 -12.87
C LEU A 424 -0.97 6.64 -12.78
N PRO A 425 0.15 6.32 -13.46
CA PRO A 425 0.85 5.05 -13.29
C PRO A 425 1.09 4.76 -11.81
N GLY A 426 0.48 3.71 -11.28
CA GLY A 426 0.53 3.41 -9.85
C GLY A 426 1.95 3.23 -9.31
N LEU A 427 2.18 3.61 -8.04
CA LEU A 427 3.46 3.55 -7.34
C LEU A 427 4.21 2.23 -7.58
N TRP A 428 3.63 1.10 -7.19
CA TRP A 428 4.27 -0.22 -7.28
C TRP A 428 4.02 -0.96 -8.60
N ASN A 429 3.45 -0.30 -9.61
CA ASN A 429 3.37 -0.83 -10.97
C ASN A 429 4.05 0.13 -11.94
N GLY A 430 3.32 1.02 -12.61
CA GLY A 430 3.84 1.91 -13.64
C GLY A 430 4.91 2.88 -13.16
N SER A 431 4.82 3.43 -11.95
CA SER A 431 5.87 4.30 -11.39
C SER A 431 7.15 3.57 -11.01
N MET A 432 7.09 2.24 -10.84
CA MET A 432 8.22 1.37 -10.57
C MET A 432 8.45 0.36 -11.70
N ALA A 433 7.98 0.65 -12.92
CA ALA A 433 7.95 -0.32 -14.02
C ALA A 433 9.36 -0.80 -14.39
N LYS A 434 10.35 0.08 -14.35
CA LYS A 434 11.73 -0.25 -14.72
C LYS A 434 12.61 -0.57 -13.51
N TRP A 435 12.02 -1.02 -12.40
CA TRP A 435 12.77 -1.45 -11.22
C TRP A 435 13.12 -2.93 -11.28
N ASN A 436 14.32 -3.26 -10.80
CA ASN A 436 14.72 -4.62 -10.53
C ASN A 436 13.88 -5.16 -9.37
N THR A 437 13.06 -6.17 -9.64
CA THR A 437 12.02 -6.62 -8.71
C THR A 437 12.24 -8.08 -8.31
N VAL A 438 12.44 -8.36 -7.03
CA VAL A 438 12.36 -9.75 -6.51
C VAL A 438 11.00 -9.94 -5.86
N PHE A 439 10.29 -11.00 -6.24
CA PHE A 439 9.09 -11.43 -5.55
C PHE A 439 9.44 -12.62 -4.67
N VAL A 440 9.07 -12.57 -3.40
CA VAL A 440 9.34 -13.63 -2.43
C VAL A 440 8.05 -14.02 -1.73
N GLU A 441 7.78 -15.31 -1.61
CA GLU A 441 6.63 -15.81 -0.85
C GLU A 441 6.81 -15.46 0.63
N ILE A 442 5.76 -14.92 1.25
CA ILE A 442 5.72 -14.60 2.68
C ILE A 442 4.44 -15.17 3.31
N PRO A 443 4.41 -15.37 4.65
CA PRO A 443 3.26 -15.95 5.31
C PRO A 443 2.00 -15.07 5.20
N SER A 444 0.83 -15.67 4.94
CA SER A 444 -0.46 -14.97 4.84
C SER A 444 -0.82 -14.19 6.11
N GLN A 445 -0.34 -14.61 7.29
CA GLN A 445 -0.56 -13.95 8.58
C GLN A 445 -0.01 -12.52 8.64
N THR A 446 0.92 -12.16 7.74
CA THR A 446 1.47 -10.80 7.63
C THR A 446 0.50 -9.81 6.98
N PHE A 447 -0.60 -10.31 6.43
CA PHE A 447 -1.62 -9.53 5.74
C PHE A 447 -2.97 -9.61 6.45
N SER A 448 -3.24 -8.63 7.30
CA SER A 448 -4.54 -8.44 7.98
C SER A 448 -5.01 -6.99 7.80
N PRO A 449 -5.45 -6.61 6.58
CA PRO A 449 -5.94 -5.26 6.32
C PRO A 449 -7.35 -5.06 6.90
N VAL A 450 -7.59 -3.90 7.49
CA VAL A 450 -8.93 -3.53 7.98
C VAL A 450 -9.68 -2.74 6.91
N LYS A 451 -10.55 -3.41 6.14
CA LYS A 451 -11.41 -2.80 5.12
C LYS A 451 -12.78 -2.40 5.69
N SER A 452 -13.34 -3.24 6.54
CA SER A 452 -14.54 -3.03 7.37
C SER A 452 -14.14 -2.91 8.84
N ILE A 453 -14.90 -2.18 9.66
CA ILE A 453 -14.65 -2.17 11.12
C ILE A 453 -14.79 -3.57 11.72
N LEU A 454 -15.62 -4.43 11.12
CA LEU A 454 -15.83 -5.82 11.56
C LEU A 454 -14.58 -6.70 11.39
N ASP A 455 -13.63 -6.31 10.54
CA ASP A 455 -12.36 -7.04 10.36
C ASP A 455 -11.52 -6.99 11.65
N LEU A 456 -11.73 -5.99 12.52
CA LEU A 456 -11.09 -5.94 13.83
C LEU A 456 -11.50 -7.09 14.76
N LEU A 457 -12.57 -7.82 14.45
CA LEU A 457 -12.97 -9.02 15.21
C LEU A 457 -12.15 -10.26 14.83
N ASP A 458 -11.36 -10.18 13.75
CA ASP A 458 -10.52 -11.29 13.33
C ASP A 458 -9.37 -11.49 14.33
N LYS A 459 -8.91 -12.75 14.45
CA LYS A 459 -7.88 -13.16 15.42
C LYS A 459 -6.63 -12.27 15.36
N ALA A 460 -6.22 -11.82 14.17
CA ALA A 460 -5.03 -10.97 14.00
C ALA A 460 -5.12 -9.61 14.72
N HIS A 461 -6.34 -9.16 15.05
CA HIS A 461 -6.62 -7.86 15.67
C HIS A 461 -7.07 -7.96 17.14
N GLN A 462 -7.27 -9.19 17.64
CA GLN A 462 -7.73 -9.42 19.01
C GLN A 462 -6.55 -9.75 19.95
N PRO A 463 -6.65 -9.44 21.27
CA PRO A 463 -5.58 -9.69 22.24
C PRO A 463 -5.20 -11.15 22.47
#